data_AF-A0A2A4NYF5-F1
#
_entry.id   AF-A0A2A4NYF5-F1
#
_cell.length_a   1.000
_cell.length_b   1.000
_cell.length_c   1.000
_cell.angle_alpha   90.00
_cell.angle_beta   90.00
_cell.angle_gamma   90.00
#
_symmetry.space_group_name_H-M   'P 1'
#
loop_
_entity.id
_entity.type
_entity.pdbx_description
1 polymer ?
#
loop_
_entity_poly.entity_id
_entity_poly.type
_entity_poly.pdbx_seq_one_letter_code
_entity_poly.pdbx_strand_id
1 'polypeptide(L)' 'MLAVASNDAKTAIELIRQQQSVGLSAAELAAADSVVDLDADEAQCPACGDSFTPGVRNCPGCGLRVSPD' A
#
# COMPACT_ATOMS: atom_id res chain seq x y z
N MET A 1 -24.20 8.46 6.03
CA MET A 1 -23.35 7.33 5.64
C MET A 1 -23.40 7.23 4.13
N LEU A 2 -22.27 7.48 3.44
CA LEU A 2 -22.20 7.35 1.99
C LEU A 2 -22.09 5.85 1.67
N ALA A 3 -23.20 5.23 1.27
CA ALA A 3 -23.17 3.86 0.76
C ALA A 3 -22.54 3.91 -0.63
N VAL A 4 -21.27 3.52 -0.75
CA VAL A 4 -20.70 3.19 -2.06
C VAL A 4 -21.54 2.05 -2.60
N ALA A 5 -22.30 2.30 -3.67
CA ALA A 5 -23.19 1.30 -4.23
C ALA A 5 -22.34 0.11 -4.67
N SER A 6 -22.51 -1.03 -3.98
CA SER A 6 -21.82 -2.29 -4.27
C SER A 6 -21.98 -2.74 -5.72
N ASN A 7 -23.00 -2.24 -6.41
CA ASN A 7 -23.28 -2.49 -7.81
C ASN A 7 -22.21 -1.92 -8.77
N ASP A 8 -21.57 -0.79 -8.42
CA ASP A 8 -20.57 -0.14 -9.27
C ASP A 8 -19.15 -0.66 -8.99
N ALA A 9 -18.96 -1.42 -7.92
CA ALA A 9 -17.64 -1.93 -7.50
C ALA A 9 -16.96 -2.72 -8.62
N LYS A 10 -17.70 -3.58 -9.33
CA LYS A 10 -17.16 -4.37 -10.44
C LYS A 10 -16.65 -3.47 -11.57
N THR A 11 -17.47 -2.49 -11.99
CA THR A 11 -17.13 -1.53 -13.05
C THR A 11 -15.93 -0.66 -12.65
N ALA A 12 -15.88 -0.21 -11.40
CA ALA A 12 -14.77 0.58 -10.87
C ALA A 12 -13.45 -0.23 -10.87
N ILE A 13 -13.48 -1.49 -10.43
CA ILE A 13 -12.32 -2.38 -10.44
C ILE A 13 -11.81 -2.60 -11.88
N GLU A 14 -12.72 -2.81 -12.83
CA GLU A 14 -12.37 -2.99 -14.25
C GLU A 14 -11.67 -1.76 -14.83
N LEU A 15 -12.19 -0.55 -14.55
CA LEU A 15 -11.59 0.71 -14.98
C LEU A 15 -10.19 0.93 -14.38
N ILE A 16 -10.01 0.64 -13.09
CA ILE A 16 -8.70 0.75 -12.43
C ILE A 16 -7.68 -0.19 -13.09
N ARG A 17 -8.07 -1.44 -13.35
CA ARG A 17 -7.18 -2.41 -14.02
C ARG A 17 -6.80 -1.98 -15.43
N GLN A 18 -7.76 -1.46 -16.20
CA GLN A 18 -7.47 -0.93 -17.54
C GLN A 18 -6.45 0.20 -17.46
N GLN A 19 -6.61 1.14 -16.52
CA GLN A 19 -5.68 2.27 -16.33
C GLN A 19 -4.28 1.85 -15.90
N GLN A 20 -4.15 0.84 -15.03
CA GLN A 20 -2.86 0.33 -14.56
C GLN A 20 -1.97 -0.18 -15.72
N SER A 21 -2.57 -0.63 -16.82
CA SER A 21 -1.84 -1.16 -17.98
C SER A 21 -1.35 -0.10 -18.98
N VAL A 22 -1.78 1.16 -18.86
CA VAL A 22 -1.53 2.20 -19.89
C VAL A 22 -0.43 3.21 -19.50
N GLY A 23 0.13 3.10 -18.29
CA GLY A 23 1.05 4.10 -17.73
C GLY A 23 2.46 3.62 -17.43
N LEU A 24 2.71 2.31 -17.46
CA LEU A 24 3.99 1.71 -17.05
C LEU A 24 4.49 0.77 -18.16
N SER A 25 5.77 0.88 -18.48
CA SER A 25 6.46 -0.07 -19.34
C SER A 25 6.52 -1.46 -18.68
N ALA A 26 6.78 -2.49 -19.48
CA ALA A 26 6.96 -3.86 -18.95
C ALA A 26 8.08 -3.94 -17.90
N ALA A 27 9.12 -3.11 -18.02
CA ALA A 27 10.20 -3.03 -17.04
C ALA A 27 9.74 -2.39 -15.72
N GLU A 28 8.92 -1.33 -15.78
CA GLU A 28 8.36 -0.67 -14.59
C GLU A 28 7.35 -1.56 -13.85
N LEU A 29 6.54 -2.32 -14.60
CA LEU A 29 5.64 -3.32 -14.02
C LEU A 29 6.42 -4.45 -13.33
N ALA A 30 7.51 -4.93 -13.93
CA ALA A 30 8.36 -5.95 -13.32
C ALA A 30 9.08 -5.43 -12.07
N ALA A 31 9.44 -4.14 -12.03
CA ALA A 31 10.07 -3.52 -10.86
C ALA A 31 9.08 -3.25 -9.72
N ALA A 32 7.79 -3.01 -10.01
CA ALA A 32 6.78 -2.71 -9.00
C ALA A 32 6.69 -3.78 -7.90
N ASP A 33 6.87 -5.05 -8.26
CA ASP A 33 6.84 -6.19 -7.33
C ASP A 33 8.08 -6.26 -6.42
N SER A 34 9.12 -5.46 -6.70
CA SER A 34 10.38 -5.43 -5.94
C SER A 34 10.52 -4.23 -5.00
N VAL A 35 9.58 -3.29 -5.02
CA VAL A 35 9.68 -2.04 -4.22
C VAL A 35 9.32 -2.27 -2.75
N VAL A 36 8.48 -3.26 -2.46
CA VAL A 36 8.00 -3.54 -1.10
C VAL A 36 8.47 -4.92 -0.67
N ASP A 37 9.50 -4.96 0.17
CA ASP A 37 9.93 -6.18 0.84
C ASP A 37 9.10 -6.38 2.11
N LEU A 38 8.12 -7.29 2.02
CA LEU A 38 7.25 -7.63 3.15
C LEU A 38 7.95 -8.51 4.19
N ASP A 39 9.09 -9.11 3.83
CA ASP A 39 9.91 -9.96 4.69
C ASP A 39 11.12 -9.19 5.27
N ALA A 40 11.19 -7.87 5.06
CA ALA A 40 12.26 -7.04 5.57
C ALA A 40 12.30 -7.05 7.11
N ASP A 41 13.51 -7.15 7.68
CA ASP A 41 13.74 -7.12 9.13
C ASP A 41 13.44 -5.74 9.77
N GLU A 42 13.28 -4.71 8.94
CA GLU A 42 13.06 -3.32 9.37
C GLU A 42 11.94 -2.65 8.54
N ALA A 43 11.06 -1.94 9.24
CA ALA A 43 9.98 -1.15 8.64
C ALA A 43 10.24 0.34 8.84
N GLN A 44 9.87 1.16 7.86
CA GLN A 44 10.00 2.61 7.94
C GLN A 44 8.64 3.29 8.14
N CYS A 45 8.57 4.24 9.07
CA CYS A 45 7.33 4.94 9.40
C CYS A 45 6.91 5.86 8.24
N PRO A 46 5.72 5.71 7.66
CA PRO A 46 5.28 6.58 6.57
C PRO A 46 4.99 8.02 7.00
N ALA A 47 4.88 8.29 8.31
CA ALA A 47 4.63 9.64 8.81
C ALA A 47 5.92 10.40 9.20
N CYS A 48 6.85 9.76 9.92
CA CYS A 48 8.05 10.43 10.42
C CYS A 48 9.36 9.94 9.78
N GLY A 49 9.35 8.83 9.04
CA GLY A 49 10.54 8.25 8.44
C GLY A 49 11.43 7.44 9.40
N ASP A 50 11.07 7.34 10.68
CA ASP A 50 11.83 6.51 11.62
C ASP A 50 11.74 5.04 11.25
N SER A 51 12.86 4.34 11.39
CA SER A 51 12.96 2.91 11.12
C SER A 51 12.81 2.13 12.43
N PHE A 52 12.08 1.01 12.38
CA PHE A 52 11.71 0.23 13.56
C PHE A 52 11.45 -1.24 13.19
N THR A 53 11.49 -2.12 14.18
CA THR A 53 11.20 -3.54 13.99
C THR A 53 9.73 -3.76 13.58
N PRO A 54 9.45 -4.50 12.49
CA PRO A 54 8.09 -4.84 12.08
C PRO A 54 7.27 -5.53 13.19
N GLY A 55 5.95 -5.43 13.11
CA GLY A 55 5.02 -6.06 14.07
C GLY A 55 4.67 -5.21 15.29
N VAL A 56 5.22 -4.00 15.43
CA VAL A 56 4.74 -3.02 16.43
C VAL A 56 3.40 -2.41 15.99
N ARG A 57 2.51 -2.15 16.95
CA ARG A 57 1.22 -1.49 16.68
C ARG A 57 1.36 0.01 16.42
N ASN A 58 2.32 0.65 17.09
CA ASN A 58 2.56 2.07 17.04
C ASN A 58 4.04 2.36 16.73
N CYS A 59 4.29 3.36 15.90
CA CYS A 59 5.64 3.86 15.65
C CYS A 59 6.25 4.41 16.97
N PRO A 60 7.46 3.98 17.36
CA PRO A 60 8.10 4.43 18.59
C PRO A 60 8.53 5.91 18.57
N GLY A 61 8.74 6.48 17.38
CA GLY A 61 9.16 7.89 17.24
C GLY A 61 8.00 8.89 17.30
N CYS A 62 6.93 8.66 16.53
CA CYS A 62 5.83 9.61 16.39
C CYS A 62 4.48 9.14 16.94
N GLY A 63 4.36 7.87 17.34
CA GLY A 63 3.13 7.30 17.90
C GLY A 63 2.06 6.89 16.87
N LEU A 64 2.28 7.08 15.56
CA LEU A 64 1.34 6.66 14.51
C LEU A 64 0.99 5.16 14.65
N ARG A 65 -0.29 4.80 14.52
CA ARG A 65 -0.69 3.39 14.38
C ARG A 65 -0.32 2.86 12.99
N VAL A 66 0.50 1.81 12.95
CA VAL A 66 1.09 1.26 11.70
C VAL A 66 0.63 -0.17 11.38
N SER A 67 -0.03 -0.86 12.32
CA SER A 67 -0.64 -2.17 12.08
C SER A 67 -2.16 -2.09 12.20
N PRO A 68 -2.94 -2.75 11.32
CA PRO A 68 -4.35 -3.00 11.55
C PRO A 68 -4.55 -3.97 12.74
N ASP A 69 -5.71 -3.86 13.39
CA ASP A 69 -6.18 -4.75 14.48
C ASP A 69 -6.70 -6.09 13.95
#